data_AF-A0A958H499-F1
#
_entry.id   AF-A0A958H499-F1
#
_cell.length_a   1.000
_cell.length_b   1.000
_cell.length_c   1.000
_cell.angle_alpha   90.00
_cell.angle_beta   90.00
_cell.angle_gamma   90.00
#
_symmetry.space_group_name_H-M   'P 1'
#
loop_
_entity.id
_entity.type
_entity.pdbx_description
1 polymer ?
#
loop_
_entity_poly.entity_id
_entity_poly.type
_entity_poly.pdbx_seq_one_letter_code
_entity_poly.pdbx_strand_id
1 'polypeptide(L)'
;LATRLSGSADLYQGSGRAPYHSINFITSHDGFTLRDLVSYNEKHNWENGEENRDGSDANFSWNCGEEGPSDDPEINALRRRQMKNHAALLLLSHGVPMILAGDEFGRTQGGNNNAYCHDNPISWINWQPTRESQDLLRFFKRLIEFRKQHPNLRRSSFDYHPGENHPHIRWHGIQANQPDWSEHSRSLALELYGNPADRDIYIIVNAYHGP
;
A
#
# COMPACT_ATOMS: atom_id res chain seq x y z
N LEU A 1 -4.01 1.35 11.73
CA LEU A 1 -3.62 0.30 10.74
C LEU A 1 -4.53 -0.92 10.80
N ALA A 2 -4.77 -1.54 11.97
CA ALA A 2 -5.54 -2.77 12.09
C ALA A 2 -6.93 -2.74 11.41
N THR A 3 -7.71 -1.69 11.66
CA THR A 3 -9.03 -1.51 11.02
C THR A 3 -8.94 -1.43 9.49
N ARG A 4 -7.91 -0.80 8.95
CA ARG A 4 -7.69 -0.71 7.49
C ARG A 4 -7.32 -2.08 6.90
N LEU A 5 -6.42 -2.82 7.55
CA LEU A 5 -6.05 -4.17 7.12
C LEU A 5 -7.23 -5.14 7.16
N SER A 6 -8.17 -4.96 8.09
CA SER A 6 -9.37 -5.80 8.23
C SER A 6 -10.57 -5.34 7.42
N GLY A 7 -10.40 -4.44 6.45
CA GLY A 7 -11.47 -4.03 5.52
C GLY A 7 -12.34 -2.88 6.02
N SER A 8 -11.84 -2.12 6.98
CA SER A 8 -12.46 -0.89 7.52
C SER A 8 -13.87 -1.12 8.07
N ALA A 9 -14.03 -2.19 8.87
CA ALA A 9 -15.29 -2.55 9.51
C ALA A 9 -15.93 -1.38 10.29
N ASP A 10 -15.12 -0.53 10.90
CA ASP A 10 -15.51 0.69 11.60
C ASP A 10 -16.26 1.71 10.71
N LEU A 11 -16.02 1.68 9.39
CA LEU A 11 -16.70 2.56 8.43
C LEU A 11 -17.89 1.86 7.73
N TYR A 12 -17.78 0.56 7.46
CA TYR A 12 -18.72 -0.15 6.57
C TYR A 12 -19.71 -1.04 7.32
N GLN A 13 -19.27 -1.76 8.35
CA GLN A 13 -20.06 -2.82 8.97
C GLN A 13 -21.37 -2.29 9.58
N GLY A 14 -21.32 -1.15 10.28
CA GLY A 14 -22.50 -0.54 10.91
C GLY A 14 -23.59 -0.11 9.93
N SER A 15 -23.27 0.03 8.65
CA SER A 15 -24.20 0.38 7.57
C SER A 15 -24.71 -0.84 6.78
N GLY A 16 -24.42 -2.06 7.23
CA GLY A 16 -24.77 -3.29 6.52
C GLY A 16 -23.92 -3.57 5.28
N ARG A 17 -22.82 -2.83 5.10
CA ARG A 17 -21.89 -3.03 3.97
C ARG A 17 -20.86 -4.09 4.34
N ALA A 18 -20.57 -4.97 3.38
CA ALA A 18 -19.50 -5.96 3.41
C ALA A 18 -18.08 -5.38 3.14
N PRO A 19 -16.99 -6.12 3.44
CA PRO A 19 -15.61 -5.67 3.22
C PRO A 19 -15.31 -5.23 1.78
N TYR A 20 -15.89 -5.90 0.79
CA TYR A 20 -15.64 -5.59 -0.63
C TYR A 20 -16.23 -4.24 -1.10
N HIS A 21 -17.02 -3.56 -0.27
CA HIS A 21 -17.43 -2.19 -0.55
C HIS A 21 -16.32 -1.16 -0.27
N SER A 22 -15.25 -1.57 0.39
CA SER A 22 -14.06 -0.75 0.58
C SER A 22 -13.12 -0.91 -0.61
N ILE A 23 -12.94 0.17 -1.39
CA ILE A 23 -11.86 0.27 -2.37
C ILE A 23 -10.63 0.80 -1.65
N ASN A 24 -9.65 -0.07 -1.44
CA ASN A 24 -8.38 0.29 -0.82
C ASN A 24 -7.42 0.74 -1.91
N PHE A 25 -6.71 1.84 -1.69
CA PHE A 25 -5.62 2.28 -2.55
C PHE A 25 -4.59 3.03 -1.71
N ILE A 26 -3.36 3.07 -2.22
CA ILE A 26 -2.27 3.89 -1.65
C ILE A 26 -2.06 5.13 -2.51
N THR A 27 -2.15 4.96 -3.82
CA THR A 27 -1.86 5.95 -4.86
C THR A 27 -3.02 5.98 -5.84
N SER A 28 -3.20 7.11 -6.51
CA SER A 28 -4.24 7.30 -7.53
C SER A 28 -3.74 8.27 -8.60
N HIS A 29 -4.61 8.68 -9.52
CA HIS A 29 -4.26 9.75 -10.46
C HIS A 29 -4.13 11.11 -9.77
N ASP A 30 -4.86 11.31 -8.67
CA ASP A 30 -4.69 12.45 -7.78
C ASP A 30 -3.56 12.15 -6.79
N GLY A 31 -2.59 13.07 -6.68
CA GLY A 31 -1.44 12.95 -5.80
C GLY A 31 -0.24 12.27 -6.47
N PHE A 32 0.66 11.75 -5.63
CA PHE A 32 1.87 11.09 -6.09
C PHE A 32 1.61 9.69 -6.67
N THR A 33 2.49 9.28 -7.59
CA THR A 33 2.74 7.86 -7.91
C THR A 33 3.38 7.14 -6.71
N LEU A 34 3.43 5.81 -6.71
CA LEU A 34 4.07 5.06 -5.63
C LEU A 34 5.57 5.34 -5.52
N ARG A 35 6.25 5.58 -6.64
CA ARG A 35 7.68 5.98 -6.61
C ARG A 35 7.82 7.36 -5.99
N ASP A 36 6.99 8.30 -6.40
CA ASP A 36 7.11 9.69 -5.93
C ASP A 36 6.72 9.83 -4.46
N LEU A 37 5.76 9.02 -3.98
CA LEU A 37 5.37 8.93 -2.58
C LEU A 37 6.54 8.59 -1.65
N VAL A 38 7.54 7.85 -2.15
CA VAL A 38 8.74 7.48 -1.40
C VAL A 38 10.00 8.26 -1.82
N SER A 39 9.86 9.24 -2.70
CA SER A 39 10.98 10.00 -3.26
C SER A 39 10.86 11.51 -3.05
N TYR A 40 9.69 12.03 -2.68
CA TYR A 40 9.45 13.46 -2.52
C TYR A 40 8.70 13.76 -1.22
N ASN A 41 9.10 14.81 -0.50
CA ASN A 41 8.35 15.37 0.63
C ASN A 41 7.46 16.53 0.18
N GLU A 42 7.86 17.25 -0.87
CA GLU A 42 7.14 18.41 -1.40
C GLU A 42 6.65 18.14 -2.83
N LYS A 43 5.61 18.85 -3.26
CA LYS A 43 5.12 18.79 -4.64
C LYS A 43 5.95 19.69 -5.57
N HIS A 44 6.20 19.22 -6.78
CA HIS A 44 7.00 19.89 -7.83
C HIS A 44 6.13 20.09 -9.09
N ASN A 45 5.05 20.84 -8.94
CA ASN A 45 4.05 21.11 -9.97
C ASN A 45 4.40 22.35 -10.82
N TRP A 46 5.66 22.79 -10.81
CA TRP A 46 6.10 24.01 -11.51
C TRP A 46 5.76 24.02 -13.00
N GLU A 47 5.83 22.86 -13.65
CA GLU A 47 5.52 22.71 -15.07
C GLU A 47 4.02 22.86 -15.41
N ASN A 48 3.14 22.87 -14.40
CA ASN A 48 1.71 23.13 -14.59
C ASN A 48 1.44 24.61 -14.93
N GLY A 49 2.39 25.52 -14.64
CA GLY A 49 2.25 26.96 -14.91
C GLY A 49 1.47 27.74 -13.85
N GLU A 50 1.15 27.13 -12.70
CA GLU A 50 0.38 27.74 -11.62
C GLU A 50 1.26 28.12 -10.40
N GLU A 51 2.58 28.28 -10.61
CA GLU A 51 3.57 28.62 -9.58
C GLU A 51 3.55 27.66 -8.38
N ASN A 52 3.38 26.36 -8.65
CA ASN A 52 3.31 25.29 -7.65
C ASN A 52 2.18 25.43 -6.62
N ARG A 53 1.15 26.24 -6.91
CA ARG A 53 0.02 26.43 -5.99
C ARG A 53 -1.00 25.30 -6.04
N ASP A 54 -1.12 24.65 -7.19
CA ASP A 54 -2.07 23.58 -7.44
C ASP A 54 -1.62 22.23 -6.85
N GLY A 55 -2.54 21.28 -6.72
CA GLY A 55 -2.29 19.98 -6.08
C GLY A 55 -2.28 20.02 -4.54
N SER A 56 -2.32 18.85 -3.89
CA SER A 56 -2.37 18.73 -2.43
C SER A 56 -1.02 19.03 -1.78
N ASP A 57 -1.02 19.79 -0.67
CA ASP A 57 0.17 19.97 0.17
C ASP A 57 0.37 18.80 1.16
N ALA A 58 -0.72 18.13 1.55
CA ALA A 58 -0.71 17.00 2.47
C ALA A 58 -0.62 15.68 1.70
N ASN A 59 0.59 15.24 1.41
CA ASN A 59 0.86 14.01 0.64
C ASN A 59 1.14 12.78 1.50
N PHE A 60 1.48 12.97 2.79
CA PHE A 60 1.90 11.91 3.71
C PHE A 60 3.02 11.02 3.12
N SER A 61 3.93 11.65 2.39
CA SER A 61 5.06 11.05 1.71
C SER A 61 6.33 11.08 2.57
N TRP A 62 7.35 10.32 2.16
CA TRP A 62 8.68 10.40 2.73
C TRP A 62 9.74 10.12 1.68
N ASN A 63 10.59 11.11 1.41
CA ASN A 63 11.64 11.04 0.39
C ASN A 63 12.77 10.04 0.68
N CYS A 64 12.74 9.37 1.83
CA CYS A 64 13.71 8.37 2.28
C CYS A 64 15.13 8.91 2.50
N GLY A 65 15.29 10.23 2.64
CA GLY A 65 16.56 10.88 3.01
C GLY A 65 17.02 11.97 2.04
N GLU A 66 16.64 11.88 0.77
CA GLU A 66 17.03 12.82 -0.29
C GLU A 66 15.81 13.17 -1.14
N GLU A 67 15.66 14.41 -1.60
CA GLU A 67 14.51 14.83 -2.40
C GLU A 67 14.74 14.49 -3.88
N GLY A 68 13.84 13.72 -4.48
CA GLY A 68 13.91 13.34 -5.89
C GLY A 68 14.94 12.25 -6.22
N PRO A 69 15.43 12.19 -7.46
CA PRO A 69 16.43 11.20 -7.89
C PRO A 69 17.68 11.24 -7.01
N SER A 70 18.24 10.07 -6.70
CA SER A 70 19.41 9.92 -5.83
C SER A 70 20.39 8.93 -6.44
N ASP A 71 21.69 9.21 -6.33
CA ASP A 71 22.77 8.28 -6.68
C ASP A 71 23.16 7.37 -5.49
N ASP A 72 22.61 7.62 -4.30
CA ASP A 72 22.89 6.82 -3.11
C ASP A 72 22.20 5.43 -3.22
N PRO A 73 22.97 4.33 -3.25
CA PRO A 73 22.41 2.99 -3.37
C PRO A 73 21.57 2.56 -2.15
N GLU A 74 21.84 3.10 -0.96
CA GLU A 74 21.11 2.79 0.27
C GLU A 74 19.73 3.45 0.27
N ILE A 75 19.65 4.72 -0.12
CA ILE A 75 18.37 5.44 -0.30
C ILE A 75 17.51 4.71 -1.34
N ASN A 76 18.09 4.38 -2.49
CA ASN A 76 17.37 3.67 -3.54
C ASN A 76 16.92 2.26 -3.10
N ALA A 77 17.70 1.56 -2.27
CA ALA A 77 17.29 0.29 -1.69
C ALA A 77 16.13 0.44 -0.70
N LEU A 78 16.17 1.48 0.14
CA LEU A 78 15.11 1.82 1.07
C LEU A 78 13.81 2.15 0.33
N ARG A 79 13.86 2.99 -0.72
CA ARG A 79 12.70 3.33 -1.56
C ARG A 79 12.08 2.10 -2.20
N ARG A 80 12.89 1.20 -2.77
CA ARG A 80 12.41 -0.09 -3.29
C ARG A 80 11.71 -0.92 -2.22
N ARG A 81 12.23 -0.94 -1.00
CA ARG A 81 11.60 -1.63 0.13
C ARG A 81 10.27 -0.98 0.50
N GLN A 82 10.18 0.34 0.55
CA GLN A 82 8.94 1.04 0.86
C GLN A 82 7.86 0.82 -0.21
N MET A 83 8.20 0.88 -1.50
CA MET A 83 7.25 0.56 -2.57
C MET A 83 6.68 -0.87 -2.40
N LYS A 84 7.53 -1.84 -2.07
CA LYS A 84 7.10 -3.22 -1.80
C LYS A 84 6.27 -3.35 -0.52
N ASN A 85 6.58 -2.59 0.53
CA ASN A 85 5.79 -2.53 1.77
C ASN A 85 4.38 -2.03 1.49
N HIS A 86 4.23 -0.90 0.77
CA HIS A 86 2.93 -0.37 0.39
C HIS A 86 2.12 -1.35 -0.47
N ALA A 87 2.76 -1.95 -1.48
CA ALA A 87 2.12 -2.96 -2.33
C ALA A 87 1.66 -4.19 -1.52
N ALA A 88 2.48 -4.67 -0.57
CA ALA A 88 2.14 -5.78 0.31
C ALA A 88 0.97 -5.43 1.23
N LEU A 89 1.01 -4.27 1.90
CA LEU A 89 -0.09 -3.82 2.76
C LEU A 89 -1.40 -3.71 1.98
N LEU A 90 -1.37 -3.12 0.79
CA LEU A 90 -2.54 -3.00 -0.08
C LEU A 90 -3.11 -4.37 -0.49
N LEU A 91 -2.26 -5.25 -1.03
CA LEU A 91 -2.69 -6.53 -1.59
C LEU A 91 -2.98 -7.60 -0.53
N LEU A 92 -2.56 -7.41 0.71
CA LEU A 92 -2.86 -8.30 1.83
C LEU A 92 -4.00 -7.78 2.73
N SER A 93 -4.50 -6.57 2.50
CA SER A 93 -5.68 -6.05 3.23
C SER A 93 -6.97 -6.71 2.74
N HIS A 94 -7.96 -6.86 3.63
CA HIS A 94 -9.33 -7.15 3.23
C HIS A 94 -9.94 -5.95 2.49
N GLY A 95 -10.83 -6.22 1.53
CA GLY A 95 -11.42 -5.22 0.64
C GLY A 95 -11.02 -5.41 -0.83
N VAL A 96 -11.25 -4.40 -1.66
CA VAL A 96 -10.89 -4.44 -3.09
C VAL A 96 -9.69 -3.52 -3.31
N PRO A 97 -8.49 -4.06 -3.60
CA PRO A 97 -7.32 -3.22 -3.87
C PRO A 97 -7.40 -2.61 -5.27
N MET A 98 -7.14 -1.30 -5.37
CA MET A 98 -6.91 -0.58 -6.62
C MET A 98 -5.42 -0.25 -6.74
N ILE A 99 -4.84 -0.57 -7.89
CA ILE A 99 -3.45 -0.27 -8.23
C ILE A 99 -3.45 0.82 -9.29
N LEU A 100 -2.67 1.88 -9.08
CA LEU A 100 -2.43 2.89 -10.10
C LEU A 100 -1.53 2.31 -11.19
N ALA A 101 -1.96 2.41 -12.45
CA ALA A 101 -1.20 1.92 -13.58
C ALA A 101 0.18 2.59 -13.66
N GLY A 102 1.23 1.79 -13.71
CA GLY A 102 2.61 2.26 -13.74
C GLY A 102 3.36 2.04 -12.43
N ASP A 103 2.66 1.94 -11.30
CA ASP A 103 3.32 1.70 -9.99
C ASP A 103 4.06 0.36 -9.96
N GLU A 104 3.55 -0.65 -10.67
CA GLU A 104 4.20 -1.95 -10.83
C GLU A 104 5.52 -1.89 -11.61
N PHE A 105 5.78 -0.79 -12.31
CA PHE A 105 7.04 -0.50 -13.01
C PHE A 105 7.88 0.58 -12.28
N GLY A 106 7.31 1.19 -11.23
CA GLY A 106 7.87 2.39 -10.60
C GLY A 106 7.78 3.61 -11.52
N ARG A 107 6.61 3.88 -12.12
CA ARG A 107 6.32 5.14 -12.81
C ARG A 107 6.58 6.33 -11.87
N THR A 108 7.07 7.43 -12.43
CA THR A 108 7.29 8.70 -11.73
C THR A 108 6.73 9.83 -12.59
N GLN A 109 6.26 10.87 -11.92
CA GLN A 109 5.86 12.16 -12.48
C GLN A 109 6.87 13.26 -12.05
N GLY A 110 8.07 12.88 -11.61
CA GLY A 110 9.13 13.81 -11.21
C GLY A 110 8.80 14.63 -9.97
N GLY A 111 7.91 14.15 -9.10
CA GLY A 111 7.41 14.91 -7.96
C GLY A 111 6.24 15.83 -8.30
N ASN A 112 5.72 15.81 -9.53
CA ASN A 112 4.44 16.44 -9.84
C ASN A 112 3.28 15.57 -9.30
N ASN A 113 2.51 16.09 -8.34
CA ASN A 113 1.39 15.37 -7.72
C ASN A 113 0.02 15.74 -8.31
N ASN A 114 0.03 16.54 -9.38
CA ASN A 114 -1.17 17.05 -10.03
C ASN A 114 -0.93 17.20 -11.54
N ALA A 115 -0.44 16.14 -12.20
CA ALA A 115 -0.04 16.20 -13.60
C ALA A 115 -1.23 16.18 -14.59
N TYR A 116 -2.32 16.88 -14.26
CA TYR A 116 -3.60 16.84 -14.99
C TYR A 116 -3.50 17.45 -16.40
N CYS A 117 -2.64 18.45 -16.59
CA CYS A 117 -2.46 19.18 -17.84
C CYS A 117 -1.27 18.66 -18.68
N HIS A 118 -0.63 17.57 -18.25
CA HIS A 118 0.54 17.01 -18.93
C HIS A 118 0.15 15.84 -19.83
N ASP A 119 0.12 16.09 -21.14
CA ASP A 119 0.16 15.04 -22.17
C ASP A 119 1.59 14.93 -22.74
N ASN A 120 2.50 14.44 -21.90
CA ASN A 120 3.93 14.38 -22.20
C ASN A 120 4.60 13.29 -21.33
N PRO A 121 5.93 13.07 -21.43
CA PRO A 121 6.64 12.05 -20.66
C PRO A 121 6.48 12.08 -19.14
N ILE A 122 6.02 13.19 -18.54
CA ILE A 122 5.68 13.25 -17.10
C ILE A 122 4.54 12.28 -16.79
N SER A 123 3.50 12.21 -17.63
CA SER A 123 2.31 11.39 -17.37
C SER A 123 2.34 10.03 -18.07
N TRP A 124 3.10 9.91 -19.17
CA TRP A 124 3.18 8.68 -19.96
C TRP A 124 3.79 7.51 -19.19
N ILE A 125 3.28 6.29 -19.43
CA ILE A 125 3.90 5.08 -18.90
C ILE A 125 5.13 4.74 -19.75
N ASN A 126 6.31 4.72 -19.11
CA ASN A 126 7.52 4.26 -19.76
C ASN A 126 7.57 2.72 -19.79
N TRP A 127 7.39 2.14 -20.98
CA TRP A 127 7.41 0.70 -21.21
C TRP A 127 8.82 0.11 -21.39
N GLN A 128 9.87 0.93 -21.40
CA GLN A 128 11.24 0.43 -21.52
C GLN A 128 11.67 -0.26 -20.23
N PRO A 129 11.94 -1.58 -20.25
CA PRO A 129 12.19 -2.31 -19.02
C PRO A 129 13.56 -1.96 -18.46
N THR A 130 13.60 -1.69 -17.14
CA THR A 130 14.83 -1.61 -16.36
C THR A 130 14.91 -2.83 -15.46
N ARG A 131 16.09 -3.11 -14.89
CA ARG A 131 16.24 -4.20 -13.92
C ARG A 131 15.34 -4.01 -12.70
N GLU A 132 15.16 -2.77 -12.26
CA GLU A 132 14.29 -2.42 -11.14
C GLU A 132 12.80 -2.61 -11.50
N SER A 133 12.37 -2.11 -12.65
CA SER A 133 10.96 -2.24 -13.05
C SER A 133 10.55 -3.69 -13.27
N GLN A 134 11.46 -4.53 -13.77
CA GLN A 134 11.24 -5.98 -13.86
C GLN A 134 11.10 -6.64 -12.49
N ASP A 135 11.91 -6.24 -11.50
CA ASP A 135 11.85 -6.79 -10.14
C ASP A 135 10.55 -6.37 -9.42
N LEU A 136 10.15 -5.10 -9.54
CA LEU A 136 8.87 -4.61 -9.01
C LEU A 136 7.70 -5.34 -9.68
N LEU A 137 7.69 -5.43 -11.01
CA LEU A 137 6.63 -6.12 -11.74
C LEU A 137 6.50 -7.58 -11.31
N ARG A 138 7.64 -8.28 -11.15
CA ARG A 138 7.67 -9.65 -10.63
C ARG A 138 7.06 -9.72 -9.23
N PHE A 139 7.39 -8.78 -8.35
CA PHE A 139 6.87 -8.73 -6.98
C PHE A 139 5.35 -8.51 -6.96
N PHE A 140 4.85 -7.52 -7.71
CA PHE A 140 3.42 -7.25 -7.85
C PHE A 140 2.67 -8.46 -8.41
N LYS A 141 3.19 -9.09 -9.48
CA LYS A 141 2.59 -10.32 -10.04
C LYS A 141 2.47 -11.44 -9.00
N ARG A 142 3.52 -11.65 -8.19
CA ARG A 142 3.52 -12.66 -7.13
C ARG A 142 2.53 -12.34 -6.01
N LEU A 143 2.42 -11.08 -5.59
CA LEU A 143 1.44 -10.67 -4.57
C LEU A 143 0.00 -10.79 -5.07
N ILE A 144 -0.27 -10.40 -6.33
CA ILE A 144 -1.59 -10.55 -6.94
C ILE A 144 -1.96 -12.03 -7.04
N GLU A 145 -1.02 -12.87 -7.47
CA GLU A 145 -1.23 -14.32 -7.55
C GLU A 145 -1.50 -14.91 -6.16
N PHE A 146 -0.70 -14.54 -5.16
CA PHE A 146 -0.91 -14.93 -3.77
C PHE A 146 -2.33 -14.55 -3.30
N ARG A 147 -2.74 -13.29 -3.47
CA ARG A 147 -4.09 -12.84 -3.11
C ARG A 147 -5.19 -13.64 -3.81
N LYS A 148 -5.00 -14.01 -5.07
CA LYS A 148 -5.97 -14.83 -5.83
C LYS A 148 -6.05 -16.25 -5.27
N GLN A 149 -4.92 -16.84 -4.90
CA GLN A 149 -4.85 -18.19 -4.33
C GLN A 149 -5.41 -18.29 -2.91
N HIS A 150 -5.54 -17.17 -2.19
CA HIS A 150 -5.98 -17.12 -0.80
C HIS A 150 -7.34 -16.40 -0.63
N PRO A 151 -8.48 -17.13 -0.71
CA PRO A 151 -9.82 -16.57 -0.47
C PRO A 151 -9.99 -15.83 0.87
N ASN A 152 -9.20 -16.17 1.90
CA ASN A 152 -9.22 -15.47 3.19
C ASN A 152 -8.92 -13.98 3.06
N LEU A 153 -8.13 -13.55 2.08
CA LEU A 153 -7.84 -12.15 1.83
C LEU A 153 -8.95 -11.42 1.06
N ARG A 154 -9.94 -12.15 0.54
CA ARG A 154 -11.00 -11.67 -0.37
C ARG A 154 -12.41 -11.95 0.16
N ARG A 155 -12.58 -11.88 1.49
CA ARG A 155 -13.82 -12.23 2.18
C ARG A 155 -15.00 -11.33 1.80
N SER A 156 -16.20 -11.93 1.84
CA SER A 156 -17.47 -11.28 1.54
C SER A 156 -18.28 -10.82 2.75
N SER A 157 -17.84 -11.14 3.97
CA SER A 157 -18.48 -10.69 5.22
C SER A 157 -17.44 -10.35 6.29
N PHE A 158 -17.84 -9.51 7.24
CA PHE A 158 -17.15 -9.27 8.50
C PHE A 158 -17.51 -10.31 9.59
N ASP A 159 -18.62 -11.03 9.41
CA ASP A 159 -19.18 -11.94 10.41
C ASP A 159 -18.40 -13.24 10.52
N TYR A 160 -18.46 -13.84 11.71
CA TYR A 160 -18.00 -15.20 11.97
C TYR A 160 -18.92 -16.24 11.31
N HIS A 161 -18.36 -17.25 10.65
CA HIS A 161 -19.15 -18.40 10.23
C HIS A 161 -19.70 -19.15 11.46
N PRO A 162 -20.98 -19.54 11.47
CA PRO A 162 -21.54 -20.34 12.56
C PRO A 162 -20.74 -21.65 12.72
N GLY A 163 -20.14 -21.87 13.89
CA GLY A 163 -19.35 -23.06 14.21
C GLY A 163 -17.83 -22.83 14.34
N GLU A 164 -17.33 -21.63 14.04
CA GLU A 164 -15.94 -21.28 14.33
C GLU A 164 -15.79 -20.82 15.80
N ASN A 165 -14.97 -21.53 16.58
CA ASN A 165 -14.70 -21.21 17.99
C ASN A 165 -13.63 -20.12 18.19
N HIS A 166 -13.12 -19.51 17.12
CA HIS A 166 -12.00 -18.57 17.15
C HIS A 166 -12.25 -17.34 16.29
N PRO A 167 -11.68 -16.17 16.68
CA PRO A 167 -11.79 -14.97 15.87
C PRO A 167 -10.98 -15.14 14.58
N HIS A 168 -11.59 -14.94 13.41
CA HIS A 168 -10.97 -14.96 12.08
C HIS A 168 -9.62 -14.24 11.95
N ILE A 169 -9.44 -13.16 12.69
CA ILE A 169 -8.18 -12.45 12.81
C ILE A 169 -7.77 -12.46 14.27
N ARG A 170 -6.59 -13.00 14.57
CA ARG A 170 -5.92 -12.79 15.84
C ARG A 170 -4.85 -11.73 15.67
N TRP A 171 -4.85 -10.75 16.57
CA TRP A 171 -3.88 -9.65 16.54
C TRP A 171 -2.76 -9.88 17.55
N HIS A 172 -1.55 -9.52 17.14
CA HIS A 172 -0.33 -9.65 17.90
C HIS A 172 0.45 -8.33 17.84
N GLY A 173 1.27 -8.09 18.86
CA GLY A 173 2.27 -7.01 18.84
C GLY A 173 3.65 -7.61 18.68
N ILE A 174 4.63 -7.03 19.38
CA ILE A 174 5.97 -7.63 19.51
C ILE A 174 5.95 -8.97 20.25
N GLN A 175 4.89 -9.23 21.04
CA GLN A 175 4.62 -10.50 21.70
C GLN A 175 3.30 -11.07 21.17
N ALA A 176 3.21 -12.40 21.12
CA ALA A 176 2.01 -13.10 20.66
C ALA A 176 0.81 -12.74 21.55
N ASN A 177 -0.34 -12.45 20.92
CA ASN A 177 -1.61 -12.13 21.57
C ASN A 177 -1.60 -10.85 22.41
N GLN A 178 -0.57 -10.00 22.23
CA GLN A 178 -0.43 -8.73 22.95
C GLN A 178 -0.24 -7.57 21.94
N PRO A 179 -1.28 -7.22 21.17
CA PRO A 179 -1.22 -6.07 20.27
C PRO A 179 -1.12 -4.76 21.04
N ASP A 180 -0.29 -3.84 20.55
CA ASP A 180 -0.23 -2.45 21.02
C ASP A 180 -1.15 -1.58 20.16
N TRP A 181 -2.24 -1.11 20.76
CA TRP A 181 -3.24 -0.25 20.11
C TRP A 181 -2.97 1.24 20.27
N SER A 182 -1.86 1.63 20.90
CA SER A 182 -1.48 3.03 21.03
C SER A 182 -1.18 3.66 19.67
N GLU A 183 -1.40 4.97 19.56
CA GLU A 183 -1.12 5.73 18.33
C GLU A 183 0.38 5.76 17.96
N HIS A 184 1.24 5.46 18.92
CA HIS A 184 2.69 5.43 18.76
C HIS A 184 3.22 4.07 18.33
N SER A 185 2.38 3.03 18.31
CA SER A 185 2.80 1.70 17.84
C SER A 185 3.29 1.78 16.38
N ARG A 186 4.41 1.12 16.13
CA ARG A 186 5.00 0.94 14.78
C ARG A 186 5.12 -0.53 14.40
N SER A 187 4.56 -1.43 15.19
CA SER A 187 4.56 -2.86 14.91
C SER A 187 3.16 -3.44 15.07
N LEU A 188 2.76 -4.29 14.14
CA LEU A 188 1.50 -5.00 14.19
C LEU A 188 1.66 -6.33 13.48
N ALA A 189 1.19 -7.40 14.09
CA ALA A 189 1.09 -8.68 13.43
C ALA A 189 -0.33 -9.22 13.50
N LEU A 190 -0.71 -10.00 12.50
CA LEU A 190 -1.99 -10.69 12.48
C LEU A 190 -1.86 -12.11 11.97
N GLU A 191 -2.67 -12.97 12.55
CA GLU A 191 -2.92 -14.34 12.11
C GLU A 191 -4.33 -14.39 11.54
N LEU A 192 -4.45 -14.71 10.25
CA LEU A 192 -5.71 -14.99 9.57
C LEU A 192 -5.90 -16.50 9.61
N TYR A 193 -6.96 -16.97 10.29
CA TYR A 193 -7.24 -18.40 10.31
C TYR A 193 -7.76 -18.88 8.96
N GLY A 194 -7.14 -19.95 8.50
CA GLY A 194 -7.55 -20.81 7.41
C GLY A 194 -8.97 -21.31 7.58
N ASN A 195 -9.58 -21.68 6.47
CA ASN A 195 -10.81 -22.47 6.44
C ASN A 195 -10.54 -23.68 5.53
N PRO A 196 -11.49 -24.62 5.33
CA PRO A 196 -11.22 -25.78 4.47
C PRO A 196 -10.75 -25.45 3.03
N ALA A 197 -10.95 -24.21 2.56
CA ALA A 197 -10.53 -23.73 1.25
C ALA A 197 -9.23 -22.91 1.27
N ASP A 198 -8.61 -22.66 2.44
CA ASP A 198 -7.45 -21.79 2.56
C ASP A 198 -6.55 -22.12 3.76
N ARG A 199 -5.29 -21.69 3.71
CA ARG A 199 -4.32 -21.90 4.80
C ARG A 199 -4.35 -20.73 5.79
N ASP A 200 -3.78 -20.96 6.97
CA ASP A 200 -3.46 -19.88 7.91
C ASP A 200 -2.43 -18.94 7.27
N ILE A 201 -2.61 -17.63 7.45
CA ILE A 201 -1.70 -16.60 6.95
C ILE A 201 -1.27 -15.73 8.11
N TYR A 202 0.04 -15.64 8.33
CA TYR A 202 0.63 -14.75 9.33
C TYR A 202 1.30 -13.56 8.64
N ILE A 203 0.86 -12.35 8.99
CA ILE A 203 1.36 -11.10 8.43
C ILE A 203 2.02 -10.30 9.55
N ILE A 204 3.26 -9.84 9.30
CA ILE A 204 4.00 -8.99 10.23
C ILE A 204 4.29 -7.66 9.54
N VAL A 205 3.92 -6.58 10.19
CA VAL A 205 4.22 -5.21 9.77
C VAL A 205 5.14 -4.59 10.80
N ASN A 206 6.34 -4.21 10.37
CA ASN A 206 7.29 -3.44 11.15
C ASN A 206 7.60 -2.13 10.40
N ALA A 207 7.21 -1.01 11.00
CA ALA A 207 7.42 0.34 10.50
C ALA A 207 8.45 1.13 11.32
N TYR A 208 9.23 0.48 12.20
CA TYR A 208 10.38 1.10 12.84
C TYR A 208 11.50 1.38 11.80
N HIS A 209 12.20 2.49 11.99
CA HIS A 209 13.32 2.87 11.12
C HIS A 209 14.62 2.14 11.47
N GLY A 210 14.75 1.67 12.72
CA GLY A 210 15.85 0.84 13.21
C GLY A 210 15.46 -0.64 13.33
N PRO A 211 16.45 -1.53 13.51
CA PRO A 211 16.21 -2.93 13.86
C PRO A 211 15.47 -3.07 15.20
#